data_AF-A0A089WQ11-F1
#
_entry.id   AF-A0A089WQ11-F1
#
_cell.length_a   1.000
_cell.length_b   1.000
_cell.length_c   1.000
_cell.angle_alpha   90.00
_cell.angle_beta   90.00
_cell.angle_gamma   90.00
#
_symmetry.space_group_name_H-M   'P 1'
#
loop_
_entity.id
_entity.type
_entity.pdbx_description
1 polymer ?
#
loop_
_entity_poly.entity_id
_entity_poly.type
_entity_poly.pdbx_seq_one_letter_code
_entity_poly.pdbx_strand_id
1 'polypeptide(L)'
;MPVSDAPQSTFGVARTLYAMLVVSVLLCWLNQDSIKLYCQQKYHQSCEVPVLGGWSLWRLGADLSTALGEGRDSFLASLSDREQQADQPPTVNLPATAPVVTVDVSTAPAPQPPLPVQPAAPAAPSALSSDRPVLATLAEGDEVFLVGDSLMQGVAPHLANSLLRRHKVRTVNLSRQSTGLSYPGFFNWPRTVADTLAQHPHIRLMVVFLGANDPWDMPQGKGKPFVYFKSPLWEQTYRARIDAMLQSARDHHVQVIWVGPPNMNTPRLSQAMAYLSELYQQQTEQYGQHYVSANPFLGYTDEQFAASVPGADGTQVKVRGDDGIHFTITGQKMIASQLMALIGFSGLTVTGH
;
A
#
# COMPACT_ATOMS: atom_id res chain seq x y z
N MET A 1 20.63 -32.33 58.72
CA MET A 1 19.76 -32.68 57.58
C MET A 1 19.71 -31.47 56.67
N PRO A 2 20.05 -31.55 55.37
CA PRO A 2 19.81 -30.42 54.48
C PRO A 2 18.31 -30.37 54.18
N VAL A 3 17.71 -29.20 54.38
CA VAL A 3 16.32 -28.93 54.00
C VAL A 3 16.32 -28.73 52.48
N SER A 4 15.49 -29.50 51.77
CA SER A 4 15.35 -29.38 50.31
C SER A 4 14.80 -28.02 49.93
N ASP A 5 15.57 -27.24 49.17
CA ASP A 5 15.07 -26.08 48.44
C ASP A 5 14.31 -26.52 47.18
N ALA A 6 12.97 -26.60 47.27
CA ALA A 6 12.02 -26.33 46.18
C ALA A 6 10.58 -26.36 46.72
N PRO A 7 9.75 -25.30 46.48
CA PRO A 7 8.86 -25.36 45.32
C PRO A 7 8.54 -23.98 44.70
N GLN A 8 9.48 -23.03 44.64
CA GLN A 8 9.20 -21.73 44.01
C GLN A 8 9.22 -21.78 42.47
N SER A 9 9.94 -22.72 41.85
CA SER A 9 10.06 -22.78 40.38
C SER A 9 8.81 -23.32 39.67
N THR A 10 8.08 -24.27 40.28
CA THR A 10 6.94 -24.94 39.65
C THR A 10 5.72 -24.03 39.52
N PHE A 11 5.47 -23.17 40.51
CA PHE A 11 4.40 -22.17 40.47
C PHE A 11 4.65 -21.09 39.39
N GLY A 12 5.92 -20.66 39.22
CA GLY A 12 6.30 -19.73 38.15
C GLY A 12 6.12 -20.32 36.76
N VAL A 13 6.47 -21.60 36.59
CA VAL A 13 6.28 -22.34 35.32
C VAL A 13 4.79 -22.52 35.02
N ALA A 14 3.98 -22.97 35.99
CA ALA A 14 2.54 -23.16 35.79
C ALA A 14 1.82 -21.86 35.41
N ARG A 15 2.18 -20.73 36.05
CA ARG A 15 1.64 -19.41 35.72
C ARG A 15 2.02 -18.97 34.31
N THR A 16 3.27 -19.21 33.91
CA THR A 16 3.74 -18.89 32.55
C THR A 16 3.01 -19.72 31.50
N LEU A 17 2.85 -21.03 31.73
CA LEU A 17 2.12 -21.92 30.82
C LEU A 17 0.65 -21.53 30.70
N TYR A 18 0.01 -21.18 31.82
CA TYR A 18 -1.37 -20.68 31.82
C TYR A 18 -1.50 -19.38 31.02
N ALA A 19 -0.59 -18.42 31.21
CA ALA A 19 -0.59 -17.18 30.44
C ALA A 19 -0.40 -17.44 28.94
N MET A 20 0.53 -18.33 28.57
CA MET A 20 0.73 -18.74 27.17
C MET A 20 -0.52 -19.38 26.58
N LEU A 21 -1.22 -20.24 27.33
CA LEU A 21 -2.48 -20.86 26.89
C LEU A 21 -3.55 -19.78 26.64
N VAL A 22 -3.78 -18.89 27.59
CA VAL A 22 -4.78 -17.83 27.49
C VAL A 22 -4.50 -16.91 26.30
N VAL A 23 -3.25 -16.48 26.12
CA VAL A 23 -2.84 -15.65 24.98
C VAL A 23 -3.03 -16.41 23.67
N SER A 24 -2.68 -17.69 23.62
CA SER A 24 -2.87 -18.50 22.40
C SER A 24 -4.34 -18.63 22.03
N VAL A 25 -5.22 -18.87 23.01
CA VAL A 25 -6.68 -18.93 22.80
C VAL A 25 -7.21 -17.58 22.35
N LEU A 26 -6.77 -16.47 22.96
CA LEU A 26 -7.17 -15.12 22.57
C LEU A 26 -6.74 -14.81 21.13
N LEU A 27 -5.50 -15.15 20.76
CA LEU A 27 -5.01 -14.96 19.39
C LEU A 27 -5.80 -15.80 18.39
N CYS A 28 -6.13 -17.05 18.72
CA CYS A 28 -7.00 -17.88 17.88
C CYS A 28 -8.40 -17.29 17.75
N TRP A 29 -8.94 -16.74 18.84
CA TRP A 29 -10.25 -16.10 18.87
C TRP A 29 -10.28 -14.78 18.09
N LEU A 30 -9.20 -14.00 18.08
CA LEU A 30 -9.10 -12.80 17.24
C LEU A 30 -8.87 -13.12 15.76
N ASN A 31 -8.09 -14.17 15.45
CA ASN A 31 -7.63 -14.50 14.10
C ASN A 31 -8.39 -15.66 13.46
N GLN A 32 -9.65 -15.88 13.82
CA GLN A 32 -10.45 -17.04 13.38
C GLN A 32 -10.52 -17.16 11.86
N ASP A 33 -10.82 -16.06 11.16
CA ASP A 33 -10.98 -16.07 9.71
C ASP A 33 -9.65 -16.31 8.99
N SER A 34 -8.54 -15.77 9.52
CA SER A 34 -7.19 -16.04 9.01
C SER A 34 -6.80 -17.50 9.19
N ILE A 35 -7.11 -18.11 10.34
CA ILE A 35 -6.85 -19.53 10.61
C ILE A 35 -7.69 -20.42 9.69
N LYS A 36 -8.97 -20.09 9.52
CA LYS A 36 -9.87 -20.79 8.60
C LYS A 36 -9.34 -20.74 7.17
N LEU A 37 -8.94 -19.56 6.70
CA LEU A 37 -8.38 -19.37 5.37
C LEU A 37 -7.10 -20.18 5.20
N TYR A 38 -6.17 -20.10 6.16
CA TYR A 38 -4.93 -20.86 6.13
C TYR A 38 -5.18 -22.37 6.04
N CYS A 39 -6.11 -22.90 6.84
CA CYS A 39 -6.45 -24.31 6.76
C CYS A 39 -7.07 -24.71 5.42
N GLN A 40 -7.91 -23.84 4.86
CA GLN A 40 -8.50 -24.09 3.55
C GLN A 40 -7.42 -24.12 2.46
N GLN A 41 -6.45 -23.21 2.52
CA GLN A 41 -5.32 -23.11 1.61
C GLN A 41 -4.34 -24.28 1.74
N LYS A 42 -4.00 -24.66 2.98
CA LYS A 42 -2.95 -25.64 3.27
C LYS A 42 -3.44 -27.09 3.24
N TYR A 43 -4.65 -27.33 3.74
CA TYR A 43 -5.19 -28.66 3.98
C TYR A 43 -6.45 -28.95 3.17
N HIS A 44 -6.94 -28.00 2.36
CA HIS A 44 -8.20 -28.11 1.59
C HIS A 44 -9.43 -28.42 2.48
N GLN A 45 -9.37 -28.03 3.75
CA GLN A 45 -10.40 -28.29 4.76
C GLN A 45 -10.61 -27.07 5.65
N SER A 46 -11.81 -26.92 6.21
CA SER A 46 -12.05 -25.92 7.24
C SER A 46 -11.57 -26.43 8.59
N CYS A 47 -10.71 -25.67 9.29
CA CYS A 47 -10.40 -25.90 10.71
C CYS A 47 -11.40 -25.22 11.66
N GLU A 48 -12.59 -24.82 11.17
CA GLU A 48 -13.64 -24.31 12.05
C GLU A 48 -14.10 -25.44 12.97
N VAL A 49 -14.01 -25.21 14.29
CA VAL A 49 -14.52 -26.15 15.28
C VAL A 49 -16.05 -26.16 15.15
N PRO A 50 -16.68 -27.32 14.85
CA PRO A 50 -18.12 -27.45 14.78
C PRO A 50 -18.76 -26.94 16.09
N VAL A 51 -19.96 -26.34 16.00
CA VAL A 51 -20.67 -25.68 17.12
C VAL A 51 -20.12 -24.30 17.50
N LEU A 52 -18.80 -24.13 17.68
CA LEU A 52 -18.21 -22.83 18.07
C LEU A 52 -18.32 -21.79 16.94
N GLY A 53 -18.10 -22.18 15.68
CA GLY A 53 -18.11 -21.25 14.55
C GLY A 53 -19.45 -20.52 14.28
N GLY A 54 -20.54 -21.01 14.86
CA GLY A 54 -21.88 -20.41 14.79
C GLY A 54 -22.28 -19.59 16.02
N TRP A 55 -21.47 -19.57 17.08
CA TRP A 55 -21.75 -18.78 18.27
C TRP A 55 -21.38 -17.32 18.07
N SER A 56 -22.29 -16.41 18.38
CA SER A 56 -22.07 -14.95 18.24
C SER A 56 -20.88 -14.47 19.09
N LEU A 57 -20.74 -14.98 20.32
CA LEU A 57 -19.60 -14.65 21.20
C LEU A 57 -18.26 -15.14 20.64
N TRP A 58 -18.26 -16.26 19.90
CA TRP A 58 -17.08 -16.71 19.21
C TRP A 58 -16.79 -15.75 18.05
N ARG A 59 -17.76 -15.47 17.19
CA ARG A 59 -17.59 -14.56 16.05
C ARG A 59 -17.17 -13.12 16.41
N LEU A 60 -17.54 -12.65 17.61
CA LEU A 60 -17.18 -11.33 18.10
C LEU A 60 -15.67 -11.06 18.04
N GLY A 61 -14.81 -12.07 18.17
CA GLY A 61 -13.36 -11.88 18.07
C GLY A 61 -12.91 -11.47 16.66
N ALA A 62 -13.46 -12.09 15.62
CA ALA A 62 -13.18 -11.74 14.23
C ALA A 62 -13.78 -10.37 13.85
N ASP A 63 -14.99 -10.09 14.34
CA ASP A 63 -15.66 -8.79 14.14
C ASP A 63 -14.86 -7.67 14.82
N LEU A 64 -14.39 -7.90 16.05
CA LEU A 64 -13.54 -6.96 16.78
C LEU A 64 -12.21 -6.74 16.07
N SER A 65 -11.57 -7.80 15.57
CA SER A 65 -10.32 -7.67 14.81
C SER A 65 -10.52 -6.83 13.54
N THR A 66 -11.64 -7.02 12.85
CA THR A 66 -12.00 -6.23 11.66
C THR A 66 -12.26 -4.77 12.02
N ALA A 67 -13.10 -4.52 13.04
CA ALA A 67 -13.43 -3.17 13.50
C ALA A 67 -12.21 -2.41 14.04
N LEU A 68 -11.29 -3.08 14.73
CA LEU A 68 -10.02 -2.47 15.16
C LEU A 68 -9.13 -2.12 13.97
N GLY A 69 -9.11 -2.95 12.93
CA GLY A 69 -8.41 -2.66 11.67
C GLY A 69 -8.98 -1.42 10.99
N GLU A 70 -10.29 -1.39 10.77
CA GLU A 70 -11.00 -0.25 10.17
C GLU A 70 -10.86 1.03 11.00
N GLY A 71 -10.95 0.91 12.34
CA GLY A 71 -10.77 2.02 13.27
C GLY A 71 -9.34 2.57 13.26
N ARG A 72 -8.33 1.71 13.20
CA ARG A 72 -6.93 2.12 13.03
C ARG A 72 -6.74 2.86 11.71
N ASP A 73 -7.24 2.30 10.62
CA ASP A 73 -7.08 2.86 9.28
C ASP A 73 -7.80 4.23 9.17
N SER A 74 -8.99 4.35 9.78
CA SER A 74 -9.74 5.62 9.93
C SER A 74 -9.02 6.62 10.82
N PHE A 75 -8.40 6.18 11.92
CA PHE A 75 -7.61 7.05 12.80
C PHE A 75 -6.39 7.60 12.07
N LEU A 76 -5.65 6.77 11.34
CA LEU A 76 -4.51 7.20 10.53
C LEU A 76 -4.94 8.21 9.44
N ALA A 77 -6.10 8.00 8.81
CA ALA A 77 -6.69 9.00 7.92
C ALA A 77 -6.98 10.31 8.66
N SER A 78 -7.59 10.26 9.86
CA SER A 78 -7.91 11.46 10.65
C SER A 78 -6.69 12.24 11.16
N LEU A 79 -5.58 11.55 11.45
CA LEU A 79 -4.32 12.21 11.80
C LEU A 79 -3.76 13.00 10.61
N SER A 80 -3.90 12.42 9.42
CA SER A 80 -3.55 13.09 8.17
C SER A 80 -4.42 14.32 7.95
N ASP A 81 -5.69 14.29 8.37
CA ASP A 81 -6.60 15.46 8.32
C ASP A 81 -6.30 16.52 9.39
N ARG A 82 -5.90 16.13 10.60
CA ARG A 82 -5.55 17.09 11.66
C ARG A 82 -4.25 17.83 11.41
N GLU A 83 -3.25 17.16 10.81
CA GLU A 83 -2.06 17.86 10.32
C GLU A 83 -2.42 18.93 9.27
N GLN A 84 -3.46 18.73 8.46
CA GLN A 84 -3.92 19.72 7.46
C GLN A 84 -4.54 20.98 8.10
N GLN A 85 -5.17 20.86 9.27
CA GLN A 85 -5.75 22.00 9.99
C GLN A 85 -4.70 22.81 10.77
N ALA A 86 -3.62 22.16 11.23
CA ALA A 86 -2.57 22.83 11.98
C ALA A 86 -1.60 23.65 11.10
N ASP A 87 -1.49 23.32 9.80
CA ASP A 87 -0.62 24.01 8.83
C ASP A 87 -1.28 25.21 8.12
N GLN A 88 -2.52 25.57 8.46
CA GLN A 88 -3.07 26.87 8.07
C GLN A 88 -2.61 27.93 9.09
N PRO A 89 -1.67 28.85 8.74
CA PRO A 89 -1.34 29.94 9.64
C PRO A 89 -2.61 30.77 9.88
N PRO A 90 -2.87 31.23 11.12
CA PRO A 90 -3.97 32.16 11.35
C PRO A 90 -3.76 33.39 10.47
N THR A 91 -4.75 33.71 9.65
CA THR A 91 -4.77 34.94 8.85
C THR A 91 -4.93 36.13 9.80
N VAL A 92 -3.81 36.63 10.31
CA VAL A 92 -3.75 37.95 10.93
C VAL A 92 -3.84 38.96 9.80
N ASN A 93 -5.04 39.53 9.61
CA ASN A 93 -5.23 40.69 8.74
C ASN A 93 -4.46 41.88 9.33
N LEU A 94 -3.24 42.09 8.84
CA LEU A 94 -2.48 43.30 9.10
C LEU A 94 -3.11 44.44 8.28
N PRO A 95 -3.51 45.56 8.91
CA PRO A 95 -4.02 46.72 8.18
C PRO A 95 -2.96 47.31 7.25
N ALA A 96 -3.41 47.85 6.12
CA ALA A 96 -2.58 48.40 5.06
C ALA A 96 -1.55 49.42 5.58
N THR A 97 -0.30 49.23 5.18
CA THR A 97 0.85 50.09 5.48
C THR A 97 0.61 51.53 5.00
N ALA A 98 0.79 52.49 5.91
CA ALA A 98 0.85 53.93 5.61
C ALA A 98 2.03 54.25 4.67
N PRO A 99 1.94 55.33 3.86
CA PRO A 99 2.99 55.66 2.89
C PRO A 99 4.29 56.06 3.60
N VAL A 100 5.39 55.51 3.09
CA VAL A 100 6.76 55.82 3.48
C VAL A 100 7.07 57.28 3.13
N VAL A 101 7.38 58.09 4.14
CA VAL A 101 7.99 59.41 3.96
C VAL A 101 9.45 59.20 3.60
N THR A 102 9.80 59.45 2.34
CA THR A 102 11.20 59.57 1.91
C THR A 102 11.78 60.85 2.50
N VAL A 103 12.76 60.73 3.39
CA VAL A 103 13.61 61.85 3.79
C VAL A 103 14.82 61.87 2.86
N ASP A 104 14.85 62.89 2.02
CA ASP A 104 15.94 63.23 1.13
C ASP A 104 17.08 63.86 1.97
N VAL A 105 18.26 63.25 1.98
CA VAL A 105 19.47 63.85 2.56
C VAL A 105 20.55 63.86 1.50
N SER A 106 20.67 65.02 0.87
CA SER A 106 21.75 65.41 -0.03
C SER A 106 23.03 65.74 0.75
N THR A 107 24.13 65.02 0.50
CA THR A 107 25.51 65.53 0.62
C THR A 107 26.45 64.89 -0.41
N ALA A 108 27.39 65.70 -0.89
CA ALA A 108 28.21 65.59 -2.11
C ALA A 108 29.35 64.53 -2.07
N PRO A 109 30.03 64.26 -3.21
CA PRO A 109 30.74 63.00 -3.46
C PRO A 109 32.24 63.01 -3.15
N ALA A 110 32.80 61.84 -2.82
CA ALA A 110 34.23 61.57 -2.82
C ALA A 110 34.53 60.28 -3.63
N PRO A 111 35.68 60.16 -4.31
CA PRO A 111 35.92 59.12 -5.32
C PRO A 111 36.75 57.91 -4.83
N GLN A 112 36.69 56.83 -5.62
CA GLN A 112 37.55 55.61 -5.72
C GLN A 112 37.00 54.33 -5.06
N PRO A 113 37.41 53.09 -5.44
CA PRO A 113 38.25 52.56 -6.56
C PRO A 113 37.53 51.43 -7.37
N PRO A 114 38.16 50.74 -8.37
CA PRO A 114 37.50 49.72 -9.20
C PRO A 114 37.14 48.44 -8.44
N LEU A 115 35.98 47.86 -8.76
CA LEU A 115 35.49 46.60 -8.19
C LEU A 115 36.32 45.38 -8.67
N PRO A 116 36.57 44.37 -7.81
CA PRO A 116 37.11 43.08 -8.23
C PRO A 116 36.06 42.29 -9.01
N VAL A 117 36.50 41.61 -10.08
CA VAL A 117 35.68 40.67 -10.85
C VAL A 117 35.36 39.46 -9.96
N GLN A 118 34.07 39.25 -9.68
CA GLN A 118 33.61 38.10 -8.89
C GLN A 118 33.55 36.85 -9.79
N PRO A 119 34.12 35.69 -9.40
CA PRO A 119 34.04 34.47 -10.19
C PRO A 119 32.59 33.98 -10.29
N ALA A 120 32.19 33.54 -11.49
CA ALA A 120 30.90 32.93 -11.72
C ALA A 120 30.67 31.74 -10.78
N ALA A 121 29.57 31.79 -10.02
CA ALA A 121 29.12 30.65 -9.22
C ALA A 121 28.84 29.44 -10.14
N PRO A 122 29.23 28.21 -9.76
CA PRO A 122 28.91 27.02 -10.53
C PRO A 122 27.39 26.87 -10.63
N ALA A 123 26.89 26.64 -11.85
CA ALA A 123 25.49 26.33 -12.08
C ALA A 123 25.06 25.14 -11.20
N ALA A 124 23.96 25.32 -10.47
CA ALA A 124 23.28 24.23 -9.81
C ALA A 124 22.99 23.12 -10.85
N PRO A 125 23.20 21.84 -10.52
CA PRO A 125 22.94 20.76 -11.46
C PRO A 125 21.46 20.80 -11.87
N SER A 126 21.23 20.90 -13.18
CA SER A 126 19.94 20.71 -13.83
C SER A 126 19.17 19.58 -13.17
N ALA A 127 17.93 19.87 -12.77
CA ALA A 127 16.95 18.85 -12.45
C ALA A 127 16.97 17.81 -13.58
N LEU A 128 17.23 16.56 -13.22
CA LEU A 128 17.08 15.41 -14.10
C LEU A 128 15.65 15.47 -14.66
N SER A 129 15.54 15.78 -15.94
CA SER A 129 14.33 15.56 -16.73
C SER A 129 13.97 14.08 -16.60
N SER A 130 12.96 13.77 -15.79
CA SER A 130 12.44 12.42 -15.65
C SER A 130 11.63 12.09 -16.91
N ASP A 131 12.27 11.46 -17.89
CA ASP A 131 11.67 10.93 -19.13
C ASP A 131 10.81 9.68 -18.83
N ARG A 132 10.04 9.71 -17.73
CA ARG A 132 9.17 8.62 -17.33
C ARG A 132 7.81 8.80 -18.00
N PRO A 133 7.23 7.74 -18.57
CA PRO A 133 5.92 7.84 -19.16
C PRO A 133 4.88 8.10 -18.07
N VAL A 134 4.08 9.15 -18.26
CA VAL A 134 2.82 9.33 -17.55
C VAL A 134 1.86 8.25 -18.06
N LEU A 135 1.37 7.42 -17.15
CA LEU A 135 0.46 6.31 -17.46
C LEU A 135 -1.00 6.65 -17.17
N ALA A 136 -1.26 7.50 -16.19
CA ALA A 136 -2.62 7.95 -15.87
C ALA A 136 -2.64 9.45 -15.65
N THR A 137 -3.75 10.10 -15.98
CA THR A 137 -3.93 11.54 -15.71
C THR A 137 -5.12 11.76 -14.79
N LEU A 138 -4.95 12.66 -13.82
CA LEU A 138 -6.00 13.12 -12.91
C LEU A 138 -6.24 14.61 -13.08
N ALA A 139 -7.50 15.02 -12.95
CA ALA A 139 -7.96 16.40 -12.91
C ALA A 139 -8.41 16.80 -11.50
N GLU A 140 -8.74 18.08 -11.32
CA GLU A 140 -9.32 18.56 -10.07
C GLU A 140 -10.66 17.87 -9.76
N GLY A 141 -10.80 17.40 -8.51
CA GLY A 141 -11.99 16.69 -8.05
C GLY A 141 -11.98 15.18 -8.31
N ASP A 142 -11.00 14.67 -9.06
CA ASP A 142 -10.83 13.23 -9.25
C ASP A 142 -10.35 12.53 -7.97
N GLU A 143 -10.73 11.25 -7.84
CA GLU A 143 -10.34 10.39 -6.73
C GLU A 143 -9.58 9.14 -7.23
N VAL A 144 -8.75 8.58 -6.33
CA VAL A 144 -8.00 7.35 -6.59
C VAL A 144 -8.50 6.22 -5.72
N PHE A 145 -8.75 5.06 -6.31
CA PHE A 145 -9.12 3.85 -5.61
C PHE A 145 -7.92 2.92 -5.43
N LEU A 146 -7.62 2.55 -4.19
CA LEU A 146 -6.50 1.68 -3.83
C LEU A 146 -7.03 0.29 -3.46
N VAL A 147 -6.68 -0.69 -4.30
CA VAL A 147 -7.11 -2.08 -4.22
C VAL A 147 -5.89 -2.95 -3.95
N GLY A 148 -5.95 -3.81 -2.94
CA GLY A 148 -4.84 -4.72 -2.72
C GLY A 148 -4.77 -5.46 -1.41
N ASP A 149 -3.75 -6.29 -1.27
CA ASP A 149 -3.52 -7.12 -0.10
C ASP A 149 -2.63 -6.40 0.93
N SER A 150 -1.86 -7.17 1.73
CA SER A 150 -0.92 -6.59 2.68
C SER A 150 0.21 -5.78 2.02
N LEU A 151 0.52 -6.03 0.74
CA LEU A 151 1.49 -5.24 -0.02
C LEU A 151 0.95 -3.83 -0.27
N MET A 152 -0.30 -3.71 -0.73
CA MET A 152 -0.97 -2.41 -0.89
C MET A 152 -1.16 -1.71 0.44
N GLN A 153 -1.54 -2.42 1.51
CA GLN A 153 -1.73 -1.78 2.82
C GLN A 153 -0.48 -1.05 3.33
N GLY A 154 0.72 -1.56 3.01
CA GLY A 154 1.96 -0.86 3.35
C GLY A 154 2.17 0.41 2.51
N VAL A 155 1.80 0.40 1.24
CA VAL A 155 2.08 1.48 0.28
C VAL A 155 0.99 2.57 0.28
N ALA A 156 -0.27 2.16 0.40
CA ALA A 156 -1.44 3.02 0.26
C ALA A 156 -1.41 4.26 1.14
N PRO A 157 -1.02 4.22 2.43
CA PRO A 157 -0.95 5.42 3.26
C PRO A 157 0.01 6.48 2.72
N HIS A 158 1.17 6.06 2.18
CA HIS A 158 2.17 7.00 1.64
C HIS A 158 1.71 7.61 0.32
N LEU A 159 1.09 6.79 -0.56
CA LEU A 159 0.54 7.26 -1.83
C LEU A 159 -0.63 8.21 -1.60
N ALA A 160 -1.61 7.82 -0.76
CA ALA A 160 -2.75 8.65 -0.39
C ALA A 160 -2.33 9.99 0.21
N ASN A 161 -1.37 9.97 1.13
CA ASN A 161 -0.83 11.17 1.73
C ASN A 161 -0.17 12.10 0.70
N SER A 162 0.55 11.53 -0.28
CA SER A 162 1.22 12.30 -1.33
C SER A 162 0.23 12.93 -2.30
N LEU A 163 -0.77 12.15 -2.76
CA LEU A 163 -1.87 12.62 -3.61
C LEU A 163 -2.64 13.76 -2.95
N LEU A 164 -2.98 13.61 -1.67
CA LEU A 164 -3.76 14.59 -0.94
C LEU A 164 -2.95 15.88 -0.68
N ARG A 165 -1.73 15.79 -0.14
CA ARG A 165 -0.96 17.00 0.21
C ARG A 165 -0.55 17.81 -1.01
N ARG A 166 -0.04 17.15 -2.05
CA ARG A 166 0.57 17.80 -3.23
C ARG A 166 -0.43 18.19 -4.30
N HIS A 167 -1.53 17.43 -4.44
CA HIS A 167 -2.47 17.58 -5.56
C HIS A 167 -3.94 17.65 -5.14
N LYS A 168 -4.25 17.62 -3.83
CA LYS A 168 -5.63 17.65 -3.29
C LYS A 168 -6.53 16.53 -3.81
N VAL A 169 -5.93 15.44 -4.27
CA VAL A 169 -6.64 14.24 -4.76
C VAL A 169 -6.97 13.35 -3.58
N ARG A 170 -8.26 13.02 -3.40
CA ARG A 170 -8.72 12.09 -2.35
C ARG A 170 -8.53 10.65 -2.79
N THR A 171 -8.47 9.75 -1.80
CA THR A 171 -8.34 8.32 -2.06
C THR A 171 -9.38 7.51 -1.31
N VAL A 172 -9.92 6.48 -1.96
CA VAL A 172 -10.65 5.40 -1.32
C VAL A 172 -9.69 4.23 -1.17
N ASN A 173 -9.34 3.85 0.06
CA ASN A 173 -8.43 2.72 0.31
C ASN A 173 -9.20 1.55 0.95
N LEU A 174 -9.35 0.46 0.21
CA LEU A 174 -9.98 -0.76 0.72
C LEU A 174 -8.99 -1.92 0.88
N SER A 175 -7.68 -1.65 0.81
CA SER A 175 -6.66 -2.69 0.90
C SER A 175 -6.80 -3.51 2.20
N ARG A 176 -6.72 -4.83 2.08
CA ARG A 176 -7.06 -5.77 3.16
C ARG A 176 -6.08 -6.93 3.23
N GLN A 177 -5.50 -7.16 4.40
CA GLN A 177 -4.57 -8.27 4.64
C GLN A 177 -5.20 -9.63 4.34
N SER A 178 -4.35 -10.56 3.93
CA SER A 178 -4.73 -11.96 3.69
C SER A 178 -5.80 -12.13 2.61
N THR A 179 -6.00 -11.12 1.77
CA THR A 179 -6.91 -11.19 0.61
C THR A 179 -6.14 -11.41 -0.68
N GLY A 180 -6.86 -11.85 -1.71
CA GLY A 180 -6.35 -12.12 -3.04
C GLY A 180 -7.51 -12.47 -3.97
N LEU A 181 -7.22 -12.76 -5.22
CA LEU A 181 -8.25 -13.16 -6.19
C LEU A 181 -8.62 -14.64 -6.09
N SER A 182 -7.82 -15.49 -5.45
CA SER A 182 -7.98 -16.96 -5.46
C SER A 182 -9.14 -17.46 -4.58
N TYR A 183 -9.45 -16.75 -3.49
CA TYR A 183 -10.44 -17.14 -2.48
C TYR A 183 -11.55 -16.08 -2.31
N PRO A 184 -12.47 -15.95 -3.29
CA PRO A 184 -13.54 -14.94 -3.24
C PRO A 184 -14.54 -15.16 -2.10
N GLY A 185 -14.56 -16.36 -1.49
CA GLY A 185 -15.36 -16.63 -0.29
C GLY A 185 -14.82 -16.00 0.99
N PHE A 186 -13.54 -15.61 1.02
CA PHE A 186 -12.95 -14.85 2.12
C PHE A 186 -13.09 -13.35 1.88
N PHE A 187 -12.69 -12.88 0.70
CA PHE A 187 -12.91 -11.51 0.26
C PHE A 187 -13.02 -11.46 -1.26
N ASN A 188 -14.08 -10.85 -1.78
CA ASN A 188 -14.38 -10.84 -3.21
C ASN A 188 -13.98 -9.50 -3.85
N TRP A 189 -12.72 -9.40 -4.29
CA TRP A 189 -12.22 -8.20 -4.97
C TRP A 189 -13.03 -7.78 -6.20
N PRO A 190 -13.37 -8.67 -7.16
CA PRO A 190 -14.21 -8.28 -8.31
C PRO A 190 -15.52 -7.61 -7.91
N ARG A 191 -16.21 -8.15 -6.91
CA ARG A 191 -17.44 -7.53 -6.38
C ARG A 191 -17.16 -6.21 -5.68
N THR A 192 -16.17 -6.16 -4.79
CA THR A 192 -15.80 -4.93 -4.07
C THR A 192 -15.46 -3.81 -5.04
N VAL A 193 -14.73 -4.10 -6.13
CA VAL A 193 -14.43 -3.10 -7.16
C VAL A 193 -15.71 -2.61 -7.84
N ALA A 194 -16.58 -3.51 -8.29
CA ALA A 194 -17.85 -3.14 -8.93
C ALA A 194 -18.72 -2.26 -8.02
N ASP A 195 -18.91 -2.68 -6.76
CA ASP A 195 -19.73 -1.97 -5.79
C ASP A 195 -19.12 -0.59 -5.46
N THR A 196 -17.78 -0.49 -5.34
CA THR A 196 -17.09 0.78 -5.02
C THR A 196 -17.16 1.77 -6.17
N LEU A 197 -16.88 1.34 -7.40
CA LEU A 197 -16.91 2.23 -8.56
C LEU A 197 -18.32 2.75 -8.85
N ALA A 198 -19.35 1.95 -8.56
CA ALA A 198 -20.74 2.39 -8.64
C ALA A 198 -21.11 3.44 -7.57
N GLN A 199 -20.54 3.35 -6.37
CA GLN A 199 -20.82 4.25 -5.25
C GLN A 199 -20.00 5.55 -5.28
N HIS A 200 -18.85 5.54 -5.95
CA HIS A 200 -17.89 6.65 -5.97
C HIS A 200 -17.63 7.13 -7.42
N PRO A 201 -18.55 7.95 -8.00
CA PRO A 201 -18.47 8.35 -9.40
C PRO A 201 -17.30 9.31 -9.74
N HIS A 202 -16.58 9.81 -8.72
CA HIS A 202 -15.40 10.66 -8.91
C HIS A 202 -14.09 9.88 -9.02
N ILE A 203 -14.10 8.56 -8.81
CA ILE A 203 -12.90 7.75 -9.04
C ILE A 203 -12.54 7.80 -10.53
N ARG A 204 -11.30 8.19 -10.84
CA ARG A 204 -10.76 8.19 -12.22
C ARG A 204 -9.49 7.37 -12.40
N LEU A 205 -8.89 6.92 -11.30
CA LEU A 205 -7.78 5.99 -11.29
C LEU A 205 -8.01 4.90 -10.23
N MET A 206 -7.82 3.65 -10.63
CA MET A 206 -7.71 2.51 -9.73
C MET A 206 -6.27 1.98 -9.76
N VAL A 207 -5.65 1.89 -8.60
CA VAL A 207 -4.33 1.25 -8.44
C VAL A 207 -4.53 -0.09 -7.76
N VAL A 208 -4.15 -1.16 -8.45
CA VAL A 208 -4.27 -2.54 -7.96
C VAL A 208 -2.89 -3.05 -7.58
N PHE A 209 -2.72 -3.58 -6.35
CA PHE A 209 -1.47 -4.20 -5.92
C PHE A 209 -1.76 -5.45 -5.07
N LEU A 210 -1.72 -6.61 -5.74
CA LEU A 210 -2.13 -7.92 -5.22
C LEU A 210 -1.13 -8.99 -5.67
N GLY A 211 -1.04 -10.07 -4.89
CA GLY A 211 -0.57 -11.36 -5.40
C GLY A 211 0.10 -12.23 -4.35
N ALA A 212 0.52 -11.69 -3.21
CA ALA A 212 1.24 -12.47 -2.20
C ALA A 212 0.41 -13.65 -1.65
N ASN A 213 -0.92 -13.53 -1.69
CA ASN A 213 -1.88 -14.52 -1.17
C ASN A 213 -2.59 -15.35 -2.25
N ASP A 214 -2.12 -15.30 -3.50
CA ASP A 214 -2.78 -15.94 -4.65
C ASP A 214 -2.16 -17.25 -5.17
N PRO A 215 -0.90 -17.61 -4.87
CA PRO A 215 -0.30 -18.90 -5.27
C PRO A 215 -0.85 -20.14 -4.54
N TRP A 216 -2.17 -20.28 -4.45
CA TRP A 216 -2.88 -21.38 -3.81
C TRP A 216 -3.84 -22.06 -4.77
N ASP A 217 -4.13 -23.33 -4.51
CA ASP A 217 -5.18 -24.05 -5.22
C ASP A 217 -6.54 -23.38 -4.94
N MET A 218 -7.42 -23.35 -5.93
CA MET A 218 -8.72 -22.69 -5.82
C MET A 218 -9.83 -23.65 -5.38
N PRO A 219 -10.69 -23.26 -4.44
CA PRO A 219 -11.91 -24.00 -4.15
C PRO A 219 -12.93 -23.87 -5.29
N GLN A 220 -13.66 -24.95 -5.58
CA GLN A 220 -14.72 -24.98 -6.60
C GLN A 220 -16.14 -25.00 -5.99
N GLY A 221 -16.24 -24.86 -4.67
CA GLY A 221 -17.46 -25.06 -3.90
C GLY A 221 -17.39 -26.30 -3.01
N LYS A 222 -18.38 -26.47 -2.14
CA LYS A 222 -18.38 -27.54 -1.12
C LYS A 222 -18.35 -28.92 -1.79
N GLY A 223 -17.45 -29.78 -1.33
CA GLY A 223 -17.33 -31.18 -1.77
C GLY A 223 -16.70 -31.38 -3.15
N LYS A 224 -16.30 -30.31 -3.84
CA LYS A 224 -15.58 -30.41 -5.12
C LYS A 224 -14.06 -30.42 -4.91
N PRO A 225 -13.30 -31.11 -5.77
CA PRO A 225 -11.84 -31.04 -5.72
C PRO A 225 -11.36 -29.61 -5.95
N PHE A 226 -10.26 -29.27 -5.30
CA PHE A 226 -9.58 -28.00 -5.54
C PHE A 226 -8.94 -28.02 -6.92
N VAL A 227 -8.86 -26.84 -7.54
CA VAL A 227 -8.21 -26.67 -8.83
C VAL A 227 -6.80 -26.19 -8.59
N TYR A 228 -5.84 -26.97 -9.04
CA TYR A 228 -4.43 -26.76 -8.74
C TYR A 228 -3.90 -25.47 -9.35
N PHE A 229 -3.08 -24.73 -8.59
CA PHE A 229 -2.38 -23.54 -9.05
C PHE A 229 -1.67 -23.81 -10.39
N LYS A 230 -1.80 -22.88 -11.35
CA LYS A 230 -1.29 -22.95 -12.74
C LYS A 230 -1.92 -24.04 -13.64
N SER A 231 -2.92 -24.78 -13.18
CA SER A 231 -3.69 -25.63 -14.10
C SER A 231 -4.50 -24.76 -15.08
N PRO A 232 -4.85 -25.27 -16.28
CA PRO A 232 -5.61 -24.48 -17.25
C PRO A 232 -6.92 -23.90 -16.71
N LEU A 233 -7.64 -24.66 -15.87
CA LEU A 233 -8.87 -24.18 -15.24
C LEU A 233 -8.59 -23.12 -14.16
N TRP A 234 -7.50 -23.26 -13.40
CA TRP A 234 -7.09 -22.24 -12.42
C TRP A 234 -6.80 -20.92 -13.13
N GLU A 235 -6.01 -20.98 -14.20
CA GLU A 235 -5.61 -19.80 -14.97
C GLU A 235 -6.83 -19.12 -15.59
N GLN A 236 -7.69 -19.87 -16.27
CA GLN A 236 -8.93 -19.34 -16.84
C GLN A 236 -9.79 -18.66 -15.77
N THR A 237 -9.94 -19.29 -14.61
CA THR A 237 -10.74 -18.73 -13.49
C THR A 237 -10.10 -17.47 -12.92
N TYR A 238 -8.77 -17.44 -12.79
CA TYR A 238 -8.03 -16.30 -12.27
C TYR A 238 -8.10 -15.10 -13.23
N ARG A 239 -7.88 -15.34 -14.54
CA ARG A 239 -8.03 -14.33 -15.59
C ARG A 239 -9.42 -13.74 -15.61
N ALA A 240 -10.47 -14.57 -15.53
CA ALA A 240 -11.85 -14.08 -15.46
C ALA A 240 -12.12 -13.14 -14.27
N ARG A 241 -11.41 -13.31 -13.14
CA ARG A 241 -11.51 -12.41 -11.98
C ARG A 241 -10.77 -11.09 -12.22
N ILE A 242 -9.62 -11.13 -12.89
CA ILE A 242 -8.91 -9.92 -13.33
C ILE A 242 -9.79 -9.15 -14.35
N ASP A 243 -10.32 -9.85 -15.35
CA ASP A 243 -11.19 -9.31 -16.40
C ASP A 243 -12.41 -8.61 -15.80
N ALA A 244 -13.04 -9.20 -14.78
CA ALA A 244 -14.18 -8.59 -14.10
C ALA A 244 -13.83 -7.23 -13.46
N MET A 245 -12.65 -7.11 -12.83
CA MET A 245 -12.19 -5.84 -12.26
C MET A 245 -11.88 -4.80 -13.34
N LEU A 246 -11.18 -5.21 -14.41
CA LEU A 246 -10.82 -4.32 -15.52
C LEU A 246 -12.05 -3.88 -16.33
N GLN A 247 -13.03 -4.78 -16.51
CA GLN A 247 -14.30 -4.46 -17.15
C GLN A 247 -15.08 -3.45 -16.32
N SER A 248 -15.16 -3.64 -14.99
CA SER A 248 -15.81 -2.66 -14.12
C SER A 248 -15.14 -1.28 -14.20
N ALA A 249 -13.82 -1.23 -14.29
CA ALA A 249 -13.08 0.03 -14.48
C ALA A 249 -13.40 0.67 -15.84
N ARG A 250 -13.41 -0.12 -16.92
CA ARG A 250 -13.81 0.34 -18.26
C ARG A 250 -15.22 0.92 -18.27
N ASP A 251 -16.18 0.22 -17.67
CA ASP A 251 -17.60 0.63 -17.64
C ASP A 251 -17.81 1.96 -16.90
N HIS A 252 -16.92 2.30 -15.97
CA HIS A 252 -16.95 3.55 -15.20
C HIS A 252 -15.94 4.60 -15.71
N HIS A 253 -15.27 4.33 -16.84
CA HIS A 253 -14.21 5.20 -17.40
C HIS A 253 -13.08 5.50 -16.41
N VAL A 254 -12.62 4.48 -15.71
CA VAL A 254 -11.53 4.52 -14.73
C VAL A 254 -10.26 3.96 -15.35
N GLN A 255 -9.17 4.72 -15.27
CA GLN A 255 -7.83 4.26 -15.64
C GLN A 255 -7.31 3.26 -14.60
N VAL A 256 -6.51 2.28 -15.01
CA VAL A 256 -5.97 1.25 -14.12
C VAL A 256 -4.46 1.19 -14.23
N ILE A 257 -3.80 1.28 -13.08
CA ILE A 257 -2.40 0.90 -12.91
C ILE A 257 -2.37 -0.38 -12.07
N TRP A 258 -2.08 -1.51 -12.70
CA TRP A 258 -1.88 -2.79 -12.03
C TRP A 258 -0.40 -2.97 -11.69
N VAL A 259 -0.10 -3.00 -10.41
CA VAL A 259 1.25 -3.16 -9.89
C VAL A 259 1.52 -4.65 -9.68
N GLY A 260 2.49 -5.19 -10.41
CA GLY A 260 2.98 -6.55 -10.24
C GLY A 260 3.74 -6.70 -8.92
N PRO A 261 3.48 -7.76 -8.13
CA PRO A 261 4.23 -8.05 -6.92
C PRO A 261 5.72 -8.23 -7.22
N PRO A 262 6.62 -7.68 -6.39
CA PRO A 262 8.05 -7.85 -6.60
C PRO A 262 8.48 -9.28 -6.27
N ASN A 263 9.73 -9.60 -6.59
CA ASN A 263 10.37 -10.85 -6.23
C ASN A 263 10.30 -11.10 -4.73
N MET A 264 10.22 -12.37 -4.34
CA MET A 264 10.12 -12.76 -2.94
C MET A 264 11.38 -13.51 -2.52
N ASN A 265 11.70 -13.48 -1.23
CA ASN A 265 12.94 -14.11 -0.72
C ASN A 265 13.01 -15.61 -1.03
N THR A 266 11.86 -16.29 -1.04
CA THR A 266 11.82 -17.71 -1.41
C THR A 266 11.66 -17.87 -2.93
N PRO A 267 12.52 -18.66 -3.61
CA PRO A 267 12.44 -18.84 -5.05
C PRO A 267 11.09 -19.34 -5.55
N ARG A 268 10.46 -20.26 -4.81
CA ARG A 268 9.14 -20.80 -5.14
C ARG A 268 8.07 -19.71 -5.18
N LEU A 269 8.03 -18.82 -4.18
CA LEU A 269 7.05 -17.74 -4.15
C LEU A 269 7.39 -16.68 -5.22
N SER A 270 8.67 -16.39 -5.45
CA SER A 270 9.10 -15.48 -6.51
C SER A 270 8.66 -15.96 -7.91
N GLN A 271 8.83 -17.26 -8.20
CA GLN A 271 8.35 -17.87 -9.46
C GLN A 271 6.83 -17.79 -9.59
N ALA A 272 6.11 -17.92 -8.48
CA ALA A 272 4.66 -17.74 -8.48
C ALA A 272 4.28 -16.27 -8.75
N MET A 273 5.00 -15.30 -8.19
CA MET A 273 4.78 -13.87 -8.47
C MET A 273 5.03 -13.56 -9.95
N ALA A 274 6.12 -14.09 -10.53
CA ALA A 274 6.41 -13.95 -11.95
C ALA A 274 5.26 -14.47 -12.83
N TYR A 275 4.75 -15.67 -12.52
CA TYR A 275 3.59 -16.23 -13.24
C TYR A 275 2.34 -15.35 -13.11
N LEU A 276 2.00 -14.86 -11.92
CA LEU A 276 0.86 -13.96 -11.74
C LEU A 276 1.04 -12.64 -12.50
N SER A 277 2.25 -12.09 -12.49
CA SER A 277 2.62 -10.88 -13.20
C SER A 277 2.43 -11.00 -14.72
N GLU A 278 2.75 -12.17 -15.31
CA GLU A 278 2.45 -12.45 -16.73
C GLU A 278 0.94 -12.37 -17.03
N LEU A 279 0.11 -12.91 -16.14
CA LEU A 279 -1.36 -12.81 -16.29
C LEU A 279 -1.79 -11.34 -16.20
N TYR A 280 -1.37 -10.62 -15.16
CA TYR A 280 -1.73 -9.21 -14.99
C TYR A 280 -1.34 -8.35 -16.19
N GLN A 281 -0.13 -8.53 -16.71
CA GLN A 281 0.34 -7.80 -17.88
C GLN A 281 -0.52 -8.10 -19.11
N GLN A 282 -0.79 -9.37 -19.40
CA GLN A 282 -1.59 -9.77 -20.56
C GLN A 282 -3.03 -9.25 -20.47
N GLN A 283 -3.66 -9.33 -19.30
CA GLN A 283 -5.03 -8.85 -19.10
C GLN A 283 -5.11 -7.32 -19.19
N THR A 284 -4.21 -6.59 -18.53
CA THR A 284 -4.21 -5.13 -18.61
C THR A 284 -3.98 -4.63 -20.03
N GLU A 285 -3.06 -5.24 -20.78
CA GLU A 285 -2.83 -4.93 -22.20
C GLU A 285 -4.09 -5.14 -23.05
N GLN A 286 -4.79 -6.26 -22.89
CA GLN A 286 -6.07 -6.54 -23.58
C GLN A 286 -7.14 -5.49 -23.28
N TYR A 287 -7.09 -4.88 -22.08
CA TYR A 287 -8.03 -3.84 -21.68
C TYR A 287 -7.60 -2.42 -22.04
N GLY A 288 -6.40 -2.24 -22.61
CA GLY A 288 -5.80 -0.94 -22.86
C GLY A 288 -5.42 -0.20 -21.57
N GLN A 289 -5.07 -0.96 -20.53
CA GLN A 289 -4.69 -0.47 -19.21
C GLN A 289 -3.20 -0.74 -18.93
N HIS A 290 -2.70 -0.25 -17.81
CA HIS A 290 -1.27 -0.24 -17.53
C HIS A 290 -0.86 -1.30 -16.51
N TYR A 291 0.17 -2.05 -16.83
CA TYR A 291 0.90 -2.90 -15.88
C TYR A 291 2.27 -2.29 -15.57
N VAL A 292 2.68 -2.35 -14.30
CA VAL A 292 4.02 -1.94 -13.86
C VAL A 292 4.60 -2.94 -12.87
N SER A 293 5.86 -3.33 -13.04
CA SER A 293 6.58 -4.16 -12.07
C SER A 293 6.98 -3.33 -10.84
N ALA A 294 6.81 -3.87 -9.63
CA ALA A 294 7.34 -3.26 -8.43
C ALA A 294 8.86 -3.47 -8.24
N ASN A 295 9.50 -4.40 -8.97
CA ASN A 295 10.95 -4.64 -8.82
C ASN A 295 11.78 -3.39 -9.12
N PRO A 296 11.59 -2.69 -10.26
CA PRO A 296 12.34 -1.46 -10.54
C PRO A 296 12.06 -0.34 -9.53
N PHE A 297 10.87 -0.31 -8.91
CA PHE A 297 10.55 0.70 -7.91
C PHE A 297 11.35 0.52 -6.62
N LEU A 298 11.71 -0.72 -6.32
CA LEU A 298 12.55 -1.08 -5.18
C LEU A 298 14.04 -1.04 -5.52
N GLY A 299 14.42 -0.84 -6.78
CA GLY A 299 15.81 -0.69 -7.20
C GLY A 299 16.52 -1.99 -7.60
N TYR A 300 15.79 -3.04 -7.97
CA TYR A 300 16.37 -4.28 -8.51
C TYR A 300 15.59 -4.82 -9.72
N THR A 301 16.23 -5.70 -10.50
CA THR A 301 15.65 -6.27 -11.73
C THR A 301 14.68 -7.41 -11.43
N ASP A 302 13.89 -7.81 -12.43
CA ASP A 302 12.86 -8.84 -12.30
C ASP A 302 13.39 -10.25 -11.99
N GLU A 303 14.72 -10.45 -11.96
CA GLU A 303 15.34 -11.75 -11.75
C GLU A 303 15.84 -11.96 -10.30
N GLN A 304 15.96 -10.90 -9.50
CA GLN A 304 16.65 -10.95 -8.22
C GLN A 304 15.79 -10.39 -7.08
N PHE A 305 15.85 -11.06 -5.92
CA PHE A 305 15.36 -10.50 -4.67
C PHE A 305 16.52 -9.77 -3.98
N ALA A 306 16.28 -8.55 -3.51
CA ALA A 306 17.21 -7.82 -2.65
C ALA A 306 16.49 -7.27 -1.41
N ALA A 307 16.99 -7.62 -0.23
CA ALA A 307 16.47 -7.09 1.03
C ALA A 307 16.87 -5.62 1.27
N SER A 308 18.01 -5.22 0.73
CA SER A 308 18.57 -3.87 0.79
C SER A 308 19.07 -3.44 -0.58
N VAL A 309 18.96 -2.15 -0.88
CA VAL A 309 19.41 -1.54 -2.14
C VAL A 309 20.27 -0.30 -1.89
N PRO A 310 21.10 0.11 -2.85
CA PRO A 310 21.85 1.35 -2.74
C PRO A 310 20.91 2.55 -2.62
N GLY A 311 21.12 3.36 -1.58
CA GLY A 311 20.49 4.67 -1.41
C GLY A 311 21.14 5.74 -2.26
N ALA A 312 20.59 6.97 -2.21
CA ALA A 312 21.08 8.10 -3.01
C ALA A 312 22.53 8.50 -2.68
N ASP A 313 22.98 8.24 -1.45
CA ASP A 313 24.35 8.47 -0.96
C ASP A 313 25.27 7.25 -1.13
N GLY A 314 24.79 6.19 -1.78
CA GLY A 314 25.51 4.93 -1.96
C GLY A 314 25.47 3.99 -0.75
N THR A 315 24.81 4.37 0.35
CA THR A 315 24.65 3.48 1.52
C THR A 315 23.58 2.42 1.26
N GLN A 316 23.77 1.20 1.78
CA GLN A 316 22.76 0.16 1.64
C GLN A 316 21.57 0.42 2.57
N VAL A 317 20.38 0.59 1.99
CA VAL A 317 19.13 0.84 2.71
C VAL A 317 18.22 -0.37 2.62
N LYS A 318 17.73 -0.83 3.77
CA LYS A 318 16.80 -1.97 3.85
C LYS A 318 15.42 -1.59 3.34
N VAL A 319 14.92 -2.31 2.33
CA VAL A 319 13.62 -2.07 1.69
C VAL A 319 12.62 -3.22 1.88
N ARG A 320 13.10 -4.40 2.30
CA ARG A 320 12.25 -5.57 2.61
C ARG A 320 12.24 -5.88 4.10
N GLY A 321 11.10 -6.35 4.59
CA GLY A 321 10.98 -6.95 5.91
C GLY A 321 11.74 -8.27 6.02
N ASP A 322 11.95 -8.75 7.24
CA ASP A 322 12.68 -9.99 7.51
C ASP A 322 11.96 -11.24 7.02
N ASP A 323 10.65 -11.17 6.83
CA ASP A 323 9.85 -12.23 6.21
C ASP A 323 10.14 -12.39 4.70
N GLY A 324 10.81 -11.43 4.07
CA GLY A 324 11.14 -11.47 2.65
C GLY A 324 9.93 -11.33 1.73
N ILE A 325 8.79 -10.86 2.26
CA ILE A 325 7.54 -10.61 1.55
C ILE A 325 7.19 -9.12 1.65
N HIS A 326 7.09 -8.59 2.86
CA HIS A 326 6.65 -7.21 3.11
C HIS A 326 7.78 -6.19 2.95
N PHE A 327 7.41 -4.92 3.04
CA PHE A 327 8.29 -3.77 2.86
C PHE A 327 8.60 -3.08 4.18
N THR A 328 9.82 -2.55 4.32
CA THR A 328 10.11 -1.53 5.34
C THR A 328 9.39 -0.22 4.98
N ILE A 329 9.31 0.73 5.91
CA ILE A 329 8.77 2.08 5.62
C ILE A 329 9.49 2.71 4.42
N THR A 330 10.81 2.51 4.29
CA THR A 330 11.56 2.99 3.12
C THR A 330 11.06 2.35 1.83
N GLY A 331 10.93 1.02 1.79
CA GLY A 331 10.43 0.32 0.60
C GLY A 331 9.00 0.76 0.22
N GLN A 332 8.13 0.96 1.21
CA GLN A 332 6.77 1.46 1.00
C GLN A 332 6.77 2.85 0.35
N LYS A 333 7.59 3.78 0.88
CA LYS A 333 7.75 5.14 0.34
C LYS A 333 8.37 5.15 -1.06
N MET A 334 9.32 4.26 -1.34
CA MET A 334 9.89 4.11 -2.67
C MET A 334 8.82 3.71 -3.68
N ILE A 335 8.05 2.65 -3.42
CA ILE A 335 6.95 2.24 -4.31
C ILE A 335 5.93 3.36 -4.50
N ALA A 336 5.48 3.99 -3.41
CA ALA A 336 4.51 5.09 -3.49
C ALA A 336 5.02 6.27 -4.32
N SER A 337 6.28 6.67 -4.13
CA SER A 337 6.92 7.75 -4.90
C SER A 337 7.01 7.41 -6.39
N GLN A 338 7.37 6.16 -6.71
CA GLN A 338 7.49 5.71 -8.09
C GLN A 338 6.13 5.61 -8.79
N LEU A 339 5.08 5.18 -8.07
CA LEU A 339 3.70 5.23 -8.56
C LEU A 339 3.22 6.65 -8.79
N MET A 340 3.53 7.56 -7.85
CA MET A 340 3.19 8.97 -7.97
C MET A 340 3.78 9.60 -9.25
N ALA A 341 5.01 9.24 -9.60
CA ALA A 341 5.68 9.72 -10.81
C ALA A 341 5.04 9.22 -12.13
N LEU A 342 4.18 8.21 -12.08
CA LEU A 342 3.44 7.70 -13.25
C LEU A 342 2.10 8.41 -13.44
N ILE A 343 1.71 9.28 -12.51
CA ILE A 343 0.44 10.00 -12.53
C ILE A 343 0.69 11.44 -12.95
N GLY A 344 0.08 11.85 -14.05
CA GLY A 344 0.03 13.23 -14.50
C GLY A 344 -1.14 13.97 -13.84
N PHE A 345 -0.97 15.27 -13.64
CA PHE A 345 -2.00 16.11 -13.03
C PHE A 345 -2.28 17.27 -13.97
N SER A 346 -3.48 17.30 -14.55
CA SER A 346 -3.90 18.36 -15.46
C SER A 346 -4.73 19.40 -14.71
N GLY A 347 -4.38 20.68 -14.85
CA GLY A 347 -5.11 21.80 -14.23
C GLY A 347 -4.91 21.96 -12.72
N LEU A 348 -4.18 21.07 -12.06
CA LEU A 348 -3.83 21.18 -10.64
C LEU A 348 -2.55 22.01 -10.51
N THR A 349 -2.64 23.22 -9.96
CA THR A 349 -1.47 24.04 -9.61
C THR A 349 -0.58 23.27 -8.64
N VAL A 350 0.56 22.78 -9.13
CA VAL A 350 1.61 22.19 -8.30
C VAL A 350 2.15 23.29 -7.39
N THR A 351 1.76 23.28 -6.12
CA THR A 351 2.43 24.11 -5.12
C THR A 351 3.80 23.48 -4.86
N GLY A 352 4.83 24.05 -5.48
CA GLY A 352 6.21 23.64 -5.26
C GLY A 352 6.66 23.97 -3.84
N HIS A 353 7.19 22.96 -3.15
CA HIS A 353 8.08 23.11 -2.02
C HIS A 353 9.27 22.17 -2.19
#